data_AF-A0A7K9I9H4-F1
#
_entry.id   AF-A0A7K9I9H4-F1
#
_cell.length_a   1.000
_cell.length_b   1.000
_cell.length_c   1.000
_cell.angle_alpha   90.00
_cell.angle_beta   90.00
_cell.angle_gamma   90.00
#
_symmetry.space_group_name_H-M   'P 1'
#
loop_
_entity.id
_entity.type
_entity.pdbx_description
1 polymer ?
#
loop_
_entity_poly.entity_id
_entity_poly.type
_entity_poly.pdbx_seq_one_letter_code
_entity_poly.pdbx_strand_id
1 'polypeptide(L)'
;PCRPQASQVRVRPVPFNSSFVARLVPRLNWNALLEAARSVNLPPEPIPDYERDEDFLRRLHHILLEVEVLEGILQCPVSGRQFPISHG
;
A
#
# COMPACT_ATOMS: atom_id res chain seq x y z
N PRO A 1 7.55 11.31 -0.02
CA PRO A 1 7.20 10.14 -0.86
C PRO A 1 6.68 10.61 -2.24
N CYS A 2 6.94 9.86 -3.31
CA CYS A 2 6.27 10.12 -4.58
C CYS A 2 4.77 9.85 -4.44
N ARG A 3 3.93 10.70 -5.01
CA ARG A 3 2.48 10.56 -4.96
C ARG A 3 2.01 9.65 -6.10
N PRO A 4 1.37 8.51 -5.82
CA PRO A 4 0.85 7.65 -6.86
C PRO A 4 -0.48 8.19 -7.40
N GLN A 5 -0.62 8.13 -8.72
CA GLN A 5 -1.86 8.34 -9.46
C GLN A 5 -2.07 7.12 -10.36
N ALA A 6 -2.91 6.19 -9.95
CA ALA A 6 -3.19 4.99 -10.72
C ALA A 6 -4.35 5.26 -11.71
N SER A 7 -4.14 4.94 -12.98
CA SER A 7 -5.20 4.93 -14.00
C SER A 7 -5.79 3.53 -14.18
N GLN A 8 -4.97 2.49 -14.03
CA GLN A 8 -5.41 1.10 -14.09
C GLN A 8 -4.81 0.29 -12.94
N VAL A 9 -5.67 -0.42 -12.23
CA VAL A 9 -5.31 -1.27 -11.10
C VAL A 9 -5.83 -2.68 -11.35
N ARG A 10 -5.05 -3.68 -10.96
CA ARG A 10 -5.44 -5.09 -10.99
C ARG A 10 -5.30 -5.67 -9.58
N VAL A 11 -6.31 -6.44 -9.18
CA VAL A 11 -6.25 -7.22 -7.95
C VAL A 11 -5.80 -8.64 -8.30
N ARG A 12 -4.70 -9.10 -7.70
CA ARG A 12 -4.20 -10.47 -7.83
C ARG A 12 -4.20 -11.12 -6.44
N PRO A 13 -4.92 -12.25 -6.25
CA PRO A 13 -4.89 -12.94 -4.97
C PRO A 13 -3.49 -13.49 -4.68
N VAL A 14 -3.02 -13.27 -3.45
CA VAL A 14 -1.75 -13.78 -2.93
C VAL A 14 -2.05 -14.59 -1.66
N PRO A 15 -1.34 -15.69 -1.38
CA PRO A 15 -1.54 -16.44 -0.14
C PRO A 15 -1.23 -15.56 1.09
N PHE A 16 -2.22 -15.40 1.97
CA PHE A 16 -2.07 -14.61 3.18
C PHE A 16 -1.05 -15.23 4.14
N ASN A 17 -0.11 -14.39 4.61
CA ASN A 17 0.87 -14.75 5.63
C ASN A 17 0.97 -13.63 6.67
N SER A 18 0.33 -13.81 7.82
CA SER A 18 0.27 -12.84 8.92
C SER A 18 1.67 -12.45 9.42
N SER A 19 2.55 -13.43 9.63
CA SER A 19 3.92 -13.21 10.07
C SER A 19 4.75 -12.37 9.10
N PHE A 20 4.50 -12.48 7.79
CA PHE A 20 5.17 -11.65 6.79
C PHE A 20 4.70 -10.20 6.87
N VAL A 21 3.38 -9.97 6.90
CA VAL A 21 2.79 -8.64 6.97
C VAL A 21 3.18 -7.93 8.28
N ALA A 22 3.12 -8.62 9.42
CA ALA A 22 3.49 -8.07 10.72
C ALA A 22 4.94 -7.55 10.74
N ARG A 23 5.88 -8.25 10.09
CA ARG A 23 7.28 -7.82 9.96
C ARG A 23 7.47 -6.63 9.02
N LEU A 24 6.55 -6.41 8.08
CA LEU A 24 6.60 -5.25 7.19
C LEU A 24 6.16 -3.97 7.89
N VAL A 25 5.12 -4.04 8.75
CA VAL A 25 4.55 -2.87 9.46
C VAL A 25 5.59 -1.90 10.00
N PRO A 26 6.61 -2.29 10.80
CA PRO A 26 7.59 -1.35 11.36
C PRO A 26 8.54 -0.73 10.32
N ARG A 27 8.61 -1.28 9.10
CA ARG A 27 9.44 -0.78 7.99
C ARG A 27 8.65 0.09 7.01
N LEU A 28 7.32 0.12 7.11
CA LEU A 28 6.47 0.88 6.20
C LEU A 28 6.50 2.37 6.56
N ASN A 29 6.54 3.21 5.53
CA ASN A 29 6.19 4.61 5.70
C ASN A 29 4.66 4.72 5.75
N TRP A 30 4.11 4.78 6.96
CA TRP A 30 2.66 4.76 7.18
C TRP A 30 1.93 5.92 6.47
N ASN A 31 2.49 7.13 6.51
CA ASN A 31 1.93 8.29 5.82
C ASN A 31 1.86 8.08 4.29
N ALA A 32 2.91 7.51 3.69
CA ALA A 32 2.91 7.20 2.26
C ALA A 32 1.87 6.13 1.91
N LEU A 33 1.69 5.13 2.78
CA LEU A 33 0.68 4.09 2.61
C LEU A 33 -0.73 4.68 2.66
N LEU A 34 -1.02 5.55 3.63
CA LEU A 34 -2.31 6.24 3.73
C LEU A 34 -2.60 7.14 2.53
N GLU A 35 -1.57 7.81 2.00
CA GLU A 35 -1.71 8.61 0.78
C GLU A 35 -2.00 7.76 -0.45
N ALA A 36 -1.39 6.58 -0.56
CA ALA A 36 -1.59 5.66 -1.68
C ALA A 36 -2.92 4.89 -1.58
N ALA A 37 -3.29 4.48 -0.37
CA ALA A 37 -4.45 3.66 -0.07
C ALA A 37 -5.66 4.49 0.40
N ARG A 38 -5.85 5.71 -0.13
CA ARG A 38 -6.97 6.60 0.26
C ARG A 38 -8.36 5.96 0.07
N SER A 39 -8.48 5.01 -0.87
CA SER A 39 -9.71 4.26 -1.09
C SER A 39 -9.98 3.20 -0.02
N VAL A 40 -8.96 2.83 0.75
CA VAL A 40 -9.06 1.81 1.80
C VAL A 40 -8.97 2.50 3.16
N ASN A 41 -10.01 2.30 3.97
CA ASN A 41 -10.12 2.93 5.28
C ASN A 41 -9.14 2.27 6.28
N LEU A 42 -7.90 2.74 6.30
CA LEU A 42 -6.85 2.36 7.25
C LEU A 42 -6.77 3.37 8.39
N PRO A 43 -6.43 2.94 9.62
CA PRO A 43 -6.23 3.85 10.73
C PRO A 43 -5.01 4.76 10.50
N PRO A 44 -5.00 5.97 11.09
CA PRO A 44 -3.94 6.95 10.88
C PRO A 44 -2.58 6.49 11.41
N GLU A 45 -2.55 5.49 12.30
CA GLU A 45 -1.34 4.86 12.84
C GLU A 45 -1.59 3.34 13.00
N PRO A 46 -0.53 2.51 13.03
CA PRO A 46 -0.65 1.10 13.37
C PRO A 46 -1.28 0.94 14.77
N ILE A 47 -2.30 0.09 14.88
CA ILE A 47 -2.94 -0.21 16.16
C ILE A 47 -1.96 -0.92 17.11
N PRO A 48 -2.02 -0.69 18.44
CA PRO A 48 -1.25 -1.48 19.39
C PRO A 48 -1.66 -2.97 19.28
N ASP A 49 -0.68 -3.87 19.46
CA ASP A 49 -0.86 -5.32 19.31
C ASP A 49 -1.40 -5.79 17.95
N TYR A 50 -1.15 -5.03 16.87
CA TYR A 50 -1.57 -5.37 15.51
C TYR A 50 -1.16 -6.79 15.04
N GLU A 51 -0.13 -7.38 15.65
CA GLU A 51 0.34 -8.74 15.34
C GLU A 51 -0.71 -9.82 15.65
N ARG A 52 -1.64 -9.52 16.56
CA ARG A 52 -2.71 -10.43 17.01
C ARG A 52 -4.03 -10.17 16.29
N ASP A 53 -4.12 -9.06 15.55
CA ASP A 53 -5.32 -8.67 14.80
C ASP A 53 -5.20 -9.17 13.36
N GLU A 54 -5.72 -10.37 13.11
CA GLU A 54 -5.70 -10.96 11.77
C GLU A 54 -6.52 -10.17 10.75
N ASP A 55 -7.60 -9.50 11.16
CA ASP A 55 -8.43 -8.71 10.26
C ASP A 55 -7.67 -7.45 9.77
N PHE A 56 -6.93 -6.81 10.67
CA PHE A 56 -6.03 -5.71 10.33
C PHE A 56 -4.90 -6.18 9.39
N LEU A 57 -4.25 -7.31 9.71
CA LEU A 57 -3.19 -7.87 8.87
C LEU A 57 -3.70 -8.29 7.49
N ARG A 58 -4.94 -8.79 7.38
CA ARG A 58 -5.58 -9.11 6.10
C ARG A 58 -5.86 -7.88 5.25
N ARG A 59 -6.31 -6.78 5.86
CA ARG A 59 -6.49 -5.50 5.15
C ARG A 59 -5.16 -4.98 4.62
N LEU A 60 -4.11 -5.04 5.44
CA LEU A 60 -2.76 -4.65 5.01
C LEU A 60 -2.22 -5.56 3.91
N HIS A 61 -2.41 -6.87 4.03
CA HIS A 61 -2.03 -7.84 3.00
C HIS A 61 -2.64 -7.48 1.63
N HIS A 62 -3.95 -7.22 1.62
CA HIS A 62 -4.67 -6.85 0.41
C HIS A 62 -4.03 -5.64 -0.27
N ILE A 63 -3.83 -4.55 0.48
CA ILE A 63 -3.29 -3.29 -0.06
C ILE A 63 -1.84 -3.45 -0.53
N LEU A 64 -1.02 -4.16 0.23
CA LEU A 64 0.43 -4.24 -0.01
C LEU A 64 0.81 -5.24 -1.10
N LEU A 65 0.07 -6.35 -1.23
CA LEU A 65 0.48 -7.49 -2.05
C LEU A 65 -0.54 -7.87 -3.13
N GLU A 66 -1.83 -7.59 -2.93
CA GLU A 66 -2.86 -7.99 -3.88
C GLU A 66 -3.19 -6.88 -4.88
N VAL A 67 -2.91 -5.62 -4.57
CA VAL A 67 -3.22 -4.47 -5.44
C VAL A 67 -2.00 -4.08 -6.27
N GLU A 68 -2.06 -4.32 -7.57
CA GLU A 68 -1.01 -3.96 -8.53
C GLU A 68 -1.46 -2.80 -9.43
N VAL A 69 -0.64 -1.74 -9.53
CA VAL A 69 -0.88 -0.64 -10.46
C VAL A 69 -0.29 -1.02 -11.82
N LEU A 70 -1.15 -1.22 -12.83
CA LEU A 70 -0.72 -1.57 -14.19
C LEU A 70 -0.32 -0.33 -14.98
N GLU A 71 -1.10 0.73 -14.85
CA GLU A 71 -0.88 2.01 -15.52
C GLU A 71 -1.06 3.13 -14.50
N GLY A 72 -0.17 4.13 -14.53
CA GLY A 72 -0.25 5.26 -13.61
C GLY A 72 0.96 6.18 -13.68
N ILE A 73 1.06 7.09 -12.72
CA ILE A 73 2.15 8.04 -12.60
C ILE A 73 2.56 8.16 -11.13
N LEU A 74 3.85 8.11 -10.85
CA LEU A 74 4.43 8.54 -9.58
C LEU A 74 4.94 9.96 -9.74
N GLN A 75 4.36 10.92 -9.02
CA GLN A 75 4.79 12.31 -9.06
C GLN A 75 5.74 12.62 -7.91
N CYS A 76 6.92 13.18 -8.21
CA CYS A 76 7.82 13.71 -7.18
C CYS A 76 7.24 15.03 -6.61
N PRO A 77 7.04 15.15 -5.29
CA PRO A 77 6.47 16.35 -4.71
C PRO A 77 7.42 17.56 -4.74
N VAL A 78 8.73 17.33 -4.86
CA VAL A 78 9.75 18.41 -4.81
C VAL A 78 10.02 18.98 -6.20
N SER A 79 10.26 18.13 -7.19
CA SER A 79 10.60 18.56 -8.55
C SER A 79 9.40 18.63 -9.49
N GLY A 80 8.24 18.10 -9.09
CA GLY A 80 7.06 17.94 -9.94
C GLY A 80 7.22 16.89 -11.04
N ARG A 81 8.40 16.25 -11.14
CA ARG A 81 8.69 15.24 -12.18
C ARG A 81 7.75 14.06 -12.05
N GLN A 82 7.20 13.65 -13.18
CA GLN A 82 6.32 12.50 -13.30
C GLN A 82 7.11 11.29 -13.77
N PHE A 83 6.93 10.16 -13.09
CA PHE A 83 7.49 8.87 -13.46
C PHE A 83 6.33 7.97 -13.88
N PRO A 84 6.12 7.72 -15.18
CA PRO A 84 5.04 6.87 -15.65
C PRO A 84 5.27 5.42 -15.23
N ILE A 85 4.20 4.74 -14.83
CA ILE A 85 4.09 3.30 -14.64
C ILE A 85 3.35 2.78 -15.87
N SER A 86 3.95 1.86 -16.60
CA SER A 86 3.36 1.20 -17.77
C SER A 86 3.66 -0.29 -17.71
N HIS A 87 2.66 -1.13 -17.94
CA HIS A 87 2.75 -2.59 -17.87
C HIS A 87 3.13 -3.19 -16.50
N GLY A 88 2.90 -2.46 -15.41
CA GLY A 88 3.06 -2.96 -14.03
C GLY A 88 4.49 -3.37 -13.66
#